data_AF-A0A317K5F5-F1
#
_entry.id   AF-A0A317K5F5-F1
#
_cell.length_a   1.000
_cell.length_b   1.000
_cell.length_c   1.000
_cell.angle_alpha   90.00
_cell.angle_beta   90.00
_cell.angle_gamma   90.00
#
_symmetry.space_group_name_H-M   'P 1'
#
loop_
_entity.id
_entity.type
_entity.pdbx_description
1 polymer ?
#
loop_
_entity_poly.entity_id
_entity_poly.type
_entity_poly.pdbx_seq_one_letter_code
_entity_poly.pdbx_strand_id
1 'polypeptide(L)' 'EYPIGVYVLPKHLDEKVARLHLDALGAKLTQLTKEQAAYLGVPVEGPYKADYYRY' A
#
# COMPACT_ATOMS: atom_id res chain seq x y z
N GLU A 1 6.78 8.23 22.85
CA GLU A 1 6.18 9.51 22.40
C GLU A 1 6.83 9.92 21.09
N TYR A 2 6.08 10.57 20.19
CA TYR A 2 6.66 11.17 19.00
C TYR A 2 7.30 12.51 19.37
N PRO A 3 8.51 12.82 18.90
CA PRO A 3 9.10 14.15 19.04
C PRO A 3 8.20 15.24 18.43
N ILE A 4 8.43 16.50 18.78
CA ILE A 4 7.76 17.62 18.09
C ILE A 4 8.25 17.63 16.63
N GLY A 5 7.31 17.51 15.69
CA GLY A 5 7.59 17.46 14.26
C GLY A 5 6.32 17.21 13.44
N VAL A 6 6.49 17.22 12.12
CA VAL A 6 5.43 16.83 11.17
C VAL A 6 5.71 15.41 10.70
N TYR A 7 4.69 14.56 10.80
CA TYR A 7 4.76 13.15 10.42
C TYR A 7 3.67 12.83 9.41
N VAL A 8 3.95 11.84 8.57
CA VAL A 8 2.97 11.25 7.65
C VAL A 8 2.71 9.81 8.06
N LEU A 9 1.53 9.30 7.71
CA LEU A 9 1.23 7.89 7.92
C LEU A 9 2.13 7.02 7.01
N PRO A 10 2.56 5.84 7.49
CA PRO A 10 3.28 4.88 6.65
C PRO A 10 2.38 4.37 5.51
N LYS A 11 2.98 4.03 4.36
CA LYS A 11 2.27 3.63 3.14
C LYS A 11 1.29 2.48 3.30
N HIS A 12 1.57 1.50 4.16
CA HIS A 12 0.62 0.38 4.37
C HIS A 12 -0.71 0.85 4.98
N LEU A 13 -0.73 1.95 5.76
CA LEU A 13 -1.97 2.54 6.26
C LEU A 13 -2.69 3.31 5.17
N ASP A 14 -1.96 3.99 4.28
CA ASP A 14 -2.53 4.66 3.11
C ASP A 14 -3.18 3.65 2.15
N GLU A 15 -2.48 2.56 1.82
CA GLU A 15 -3.03 1.46 1.02
C GLU A 15 -4.24 0.79 1.69
N LYS A 16 -4.25 0.68 3.02
CA LYS A 16 -5.40 0.17 3.77
C LYS A 16 -6.60 1.10 3.64
N VAL A 17 -6.41 2.42 3.74
CA VAL A 17 -7.47 3.40 3.53
C VAL A 17 -8.05 3.24 2.12
N ALA A 18 -7.22 3.15 1.08
CA ALA A 18 -7.69 2.90 -0.29
C ALA A 18 -8.48 1.59 -0.41
N ARG A 19 -7.98 0.49 0.19
CA ARG A 19 -8.61 -0.83 0.12
C ARG A 19 -10.03 -0.84 0.70
N LEU A 20 -10.26 -0.11 1.79
CA LEU A 20 -11.57 -0.02 2.44
C LEU A 20 -12.66 0.64 1.57
N HIS A 21 -12.28 1.41 0.55
CA HIS A 21 -13.23 2.11 -0.32
C HIS A 21 -13.57 1.32 -1.60
N LEU A 22 -12.84 0.26 -1.92
CA LEU A 22 -12.99 -0.46 -3.20
C LEU A 22 -14.38 -1.08 -3.38
N ASP A 23 -14.92 -1.68 -2.32
CA ASP A 23 -16.23 -2.35 -2.38
C ASP A 23 -17.36 -1.37 -2.66
N ALA A 24 -17.29 -0.16 -2.10
CA ALA A 24 -18.27 0.90 -2.36
C ALA A 24 -18.26 1.37 -3.83
N LEU A 25 -17.12 1.22 -4.52
CA LEU A 25 -16.94 1.57 -5.92
C LEU A 25 -17.16 0.36 -6.86
N GLY A 26 -17.45 -0.82 -6.32
CA GLY A 26 -17.54 -2.06 -7.09
C GLY A 26 -16.22 -2.49 -7.73
N ALA A 27 -15.08 -1.94 -7.28
CA ALA A 27 -13.77 -2.23 -7.83
C ALA A 27 -13.26 -3.59 -7.32
N LYS A 28 -12.64 -4.37 -8.21
CA LYS A 28 -12.00 -5.65 -7.87
C LYS A 28 -10.49 -5.51 -8.00
N LEU A 29 -9.78 -5.68 -6.88
CA LEU A 29 -8.33 -5.63 -6.83
C LEU A 29 -7.75 -7.02 -7.06
N THR A 30 -6.84 -7.15 -8.01
CA THR A 30 -6.10 -8.39 -8.26
C THR A 30 -5.02 -8.61 -7.21
N GLN A 31 -4.85 -9.85 -6.74
CA GLN A 31 -3.77 -10.23 -5.82
C GLN A 31 -2.57 -10.75 -6.61
N LEU A 32 -1.37 -10.27 -6.26
CA LEU A 32 -0.12 -10.78 -6.83
C LEU A 32 0.11 -12.23 -6.42
N THR A 33 0.59 -13.06 -7.33
CA THR A 33 1.16 -14.36 -6.96
C THR A 33 2.49 -14.17 -6.23
N LYS A 34 2.93 -15.18 -5.48
CA LYS A 34 4.24 -15.15 -4.81
C LYS A 34 5.39 -14.92 -5.80
N GLU A 35 5.30 -15.51 -6.98
CA GLU A 35 6.29 -15.36 -8.05
C GLU A 35 6.33 -13.93 -8.60
N GLN A 36 5.16 -13.33 -8.88
CA GLN A 36 5.07 -11.94 -9.33
C GLN A 36 5.59 -10.96 -8.28
N ALA A 37 5.23 -11.17 -7.01
CA ALA A 37 5.70 -10.35 -5.90
C ALA A 37 7.23 -10.44 -5.75
N ALA A 38 7.80 -11.65 -5.83
CA ALA A 38 9.25 -11.86 -5.83
C ALA A 38 9.93 -11.19 -7.02
N TYR A 39 9.36 -11.30 -8.23
CA TYR A 39 9.86 -10.65 -9.44
C TYR A 39 9.92 -9.13 -9.30
N LEU A 40 8.90 -8.53 -8.68
CA LEU A 40 8.82 -7.08 -8.44
C LEU A 40 9.59 -6.61 -7.21
N GLY A 41 10.06 -7.53 -6.36
CA GLY A 41 10.74 -7.19 -5.11
C GLY A 41 9.83 -6.52 -4.07
N VAL A 42 8.52 -6.82 -4.08
CA VAL A 42 7.54 -6.28 -3.13
C VAL A 42 6.81 -7.39 -2.39
N PRO A 43 6.27 -7.17 -1.17
CA PRO A 43 5.41 -8.15 -0.51
C PRO A 43 4.07 -8.30 -1.24
N VAL A 44 3.45 -9.49 -1.15
CA VAL A 44 2.11 -9.75 -1.71
C VAL A 44 1.06 -8.79 -1.13
N GLU A 45 1.21 -8.42 0.14
CA GLU A 45 0.28 -7.55 0.87
C GLU A 45 0.64 -6.06 0.80
N GLY A 46 1.72 -5.70 0.10
CA GLY A 46 2.27 -4.35 0.06
C GLY A 46 3.25 -4.05 1.22
N PRO A 47 3.78 -2.81 1.31
CA PRO A 47 3.54 -1.69 0.40
C PRO A 47 4.00 -1.97 -1.02
N TYR A 48 3.21 -1.57 -2.00
CA TYR A 48 3.45 -1.88 -3.42
C TYR A 48 4.33 -0.85 -4.13
N LYS A 49 4.73 0.23 -3.45
CA LYS A 49 5.50 1.34 -3.99
C LYS A 49 6.46 1.91 -2.95
N ALA A 50 7.61 2.39 -3.42
CA ALA A 50 8.63 3.03 -2.60
C ALA A 50 8.17 4.41 -2.08
N ASP A 51 8.79 4.89 -0.99
CA ASP A 51 8.37 6.11 -0.27
C ASP A 51 8.32 7.38 -1.13
N TYR A 52 9.28 7.55 -2.04
CA TYR A 52 9.37 8.70 -2.94
C TYR A 52 8.41 8.62 -4.15
N TYR A 53 7.64 7.54 -4.28
CA TYR A 53 6.70 7.36 -5.37
C TYR A 53 5.52 8.33 -5.23
N ARG A 54 5.20 9.04 -6.32
CA ARG A 54 4.27 10.17 -6.28
C ARG A 54 2.81 9.79 -6.26
N TYR A 55 2.43 8.60 -6.76
CA TYR A 55 1.14 7.90 -6.60
C TYR A 55 1.22 6.51 -7.20
#